data_AF-A0A2S6S5C1-F1
#
_entry.id   AF-A0A2S6S5C1-F1
#
_cell.length_a   1.000
_cell.length_b   1.000
_cell.length_c   1.000
_cell.angle_alpha   90.00
_cell.angle_beta   90.00
_cell.angle_gamma   90.00
#
_symmetry.space_group_name_H-M   'P 1'
#
loop_
_entity.id
_entity.type
_entity.pdbx_description
1 polymer ?
#
loop_
_entity_poly.entity_id
_entity_poly.type
_entity_poly.pdbx_seq_one_letter_code
_entity_poly.pdbx_strand_id
1 'polypeptide(L)'
;MLLNCPSCKSQYLVNSADLFSNGREVKCIKCNFQWFQSAQIFPGFEKEAPDLINDQERNKLDYSKKLPSTFVEEERNPSLINSILMMIVLIFIITFYFFYSYYDNGILNLINYYFNEILIILNKFKLDLLEIFNNFSKILYNILN
;
A
#
# COMPACT_ATOMS: atom_id res chain seq x y z
N MET A 1 21.92 0.26 -18.11
CA MET A 1 21.20 1.53 -18.31
C MET A 1 19.74 1.39 -17.94
N LEU A 2 19.05 2.51 -17.69
CA LEU A 2 17.62 2.53 -17.39
C LEU A 2 16.83 2.87 -18.66
N LEU A 3 15.74 2.15 -18.91
CA LEU A 3 14.86 2.35 -20.07
C LEU A 3 13.46 2.73 -19.64
N ASN A 4 12.90 3.74 -20.31
CA ASN A 4 11.53 4.18 -20.07
C ASN A 4 10.65 3.81 -21.26
N CYS A 5 9.56 3.08 -21.00
CA CYS A 5 8.60 2.76 -22.05
C CYS A 5 7.82 4.03 -22.46
N PRO A 6 7.83 4.43 -23.73
CA PRO A 6 7.13 5.64 -24.18
C PRO A 6 5.61 5.53 -24.07
N SER A 7 5.04 4.32 -24.08
CA SER A 7 3.59 4.11 -24.03
C SER A 7 3.03 4.14 -22.60
N CYS A 8 3.67 3.48 -21.63
CA CYS A 8 3.12 3.31 -20.28
C CYS A 8 4.01 3.86 -19.16
N LYS A 9 5.12 4.53 -19.51
CA LYS A 9 6.08 5.15 -18.58
C LYS A 9 6.70 4.21 -17.53
N SER A 10 6.62 2.90 -17.73
CA SER A 10 7.32 1.93 -16.88
C SER A 10 8.83 2.00 -17.11
N GLN A 11 9.61 1.87 -16.04
CA GLN A 11 11.07 1.89 -16.05
C GLN A 11 11.62 0.47 -15.98
N TYR A 12 12.69 0.20 -16.72
CA TYR A 12 13.35 -1.11 -16.79
C TYR A 12 14.85 -0.95 -16.63
N LEU A 13 15.45 -1.71 -15.72
CA LEU A 13 16.90 -1.84 -15.63
C LEU A 13 17.36 -2.90 -16.63
N VAL A 14 18.22 -2.52 -17.55
CA VAL A 14 18.82 -3.42 -18.54
C VAL A 14 20.33 -3.28 -18.52
N ASN A 15 21.06 -4.36 -18.76
CA ASN A 15 22.51 -4.27 -18.89
C ASN A 15 22.85 -3.55 -20.19
N SER A 16 23.75 -2.55 -20.11
CA SER A 16 24.17 -1.78 -21.29
C SER A 16 24.92 -2.66 -22.30
N ALA A 17 25.56 -3.75 -21.86
CA ALA A 17 26.24 -4.71 -22.74
C ALA A 17 25.26 -5.53 -23.62
N ASP A 18 24.00 -5.65 -23.20
CA ASP A 18 22.99 -6.43 -23.93
C ASP A 18 22.36 -5.65 -25.08
N LEU A 19 22.51 -4.33 -25.07
CA LEU A 19 22.21 -3.46 -26.21
C LEU A 19 23.45 -3.42 -27.08
N PHE A 20 23.40 -4.11 -28.22
CA PHE A 20 24.48 -4.09 -29.21
C PHE A 20 24.84 -2.64 -29.58
N SER A 21 26.07 -2.42 -30.08
CA SER A 21 26.60 -1.11 -30.46
C SER A 21 25.68 -0.29 -31.38
N ASN A 22 24.83 -0.97 -32.16
CA ASN A 22 23.92 -0.37 -33.12
C ASN A 22 22.51 -0.13 -32.55
N GLY A 23 22.27 -0.42 -31.27
CA GLY A 23 20.94 -0.46 -30.66
C GLY A 23 20.26 -1.82 -30.81
N ARG A 24 19.11 -1.97 -30.14
CA ARG A 24 18.26 -3.17 -30.19
C ARG A 24 16.79 -2.79 -30.06
N GLU A 25 15.91 -3.55 -30.69
CA GLU A 25 14.48 -3.49 -30.41
C GLU A 25 14.18 -4.07 -29.02
N VAL A 26 13.42 -3.32 -28.23
CA VAL A 26 13.00 -3.69 -26.87
C VAL A 26 11.48 -3.74 -26.79
N LYS A 27 10.97 -4.67 -25.98
CA LYS A 27 9.53 -4.88 -25.79
C LYS A 27 9.14 -4.63 -24.34
N CYS A 28 8.14 -3.79 -24.12
CA CYS A 28 7.56 -3.53 -22.81
C CYS A 28 6.78 -4.75 -22.32
N ILE A 29 7.04 -5.25 -21.11
CA ILE A 29 6.29 -6.37 -20.55
C ILE A 29 4.88 -5.94 -20.09
N LYS A 30 4.71 -4.67 -19.72
CA LYS A 30 3.47 -4.12 -19.16
C LYS A 30 2.40 -3.82 -20.22
N CYS A 31 2.79 -3.28 -21.36
CA CYS A 31 1.86 -2.86 -22.42
C CYS A 31 2.13 -3.51 -23.78
N ASN A 32 3.09 -4.44 -23.86
CA ASN A 32 3.52 -5.10 -25.10
C ASN A 32 4.06 -4.15 -26.20
N PHE A 33 4.18 -2.85 -25.94
CA PHE A 33 4.71 -1.89 -26.89
C PHE A 33 6.18 -2.18 -27.22
N GLN A 34 6.52 -2.11 -28.50
CA GLN A 34 7.87 -2.32 -29.02
C GLN A 34 8.46 -1.00 -29.49
N TRP A 35 9.71 -0.74 -29.16
CA TRP A 35 10.43 0.41 -29.67
C TRP A 35 11.91 0.09 -29.87
N PHE A 36 12.56 0.88 -30.72
CA PHE A 36 13.99 0.76 -30.95
C PHE A 36 14.76 1.61 -29.94
N GLN A 37 15.73 1.00 -29.27
CA GLN A 37 16.59 1.69 -28.33
C GLN A 37 18.03 1.73 -28.88
N SER A 38 18.54 2.94 -29.14
CA SER A 38 19.96 3.12 -29.45
C SER A 38 20.81 2.90 -28.21
N ALA A 39 21.98 2.26 -28.39
CA ALA A 39 23.04 2.34 -27.41
C ALA A 39 23.49 3.81 -27.38
N GLN A 40 23.35 4.48 -26.24
CA GLN A 40 23.87 5.84 -26.11
C GLN A 40 25.39 5.76 -26.18
N ILE A 41 25.93 5.97 -27.38
CA ILE A 41 27.35 6.25 -27.56
C ILE A 41 27.53 7.66 -27.01
N PHE A 42 28.29 7.78 -25.93
CA PHE A 42 28.73 9.08 -25.43
C PHE A 42 29.26 9.92 -26.61
N PRO A 43 28.82 11.18 -26.79
CA PRO A 43 29.32 12.01 -27.89
C PRO A 43 30.78 12.32 -27.60
N GLY A 44 31.70 11.65 -28.30
CA GLY A 44 33.13 11.80 -28.03
C GLY A 44 34.09 10.83 -28.72
N PHE A 45 33.60 9.86 -29.50
CA PHE A 45 34.47 9.03 -30.35
C PHE A 45 33.96 9.02 -31.79
N GLU A 46 34.19 10.14 -32.47
CA GLU A 46 34.31 10.16 -33.92
C GLU A 46 35.63 9.46 -34.28
N LYS A 47 35.54 8.27 -34.88
CA LYS A 47 36.63 7.71 -35.67
C LYS A 47 36.06 7.31 -37.02
N GLU A 48 36.54 8.00 -38.04
CA GLU A 48 36.21 7.81 -39.44
C GLU A 48 36.70 6.46 -39.98
N ALA A 49 35.84 5.85 -40.82
CA ALA A 49 36.09 4.96 -41.97
C ALA A 49 36.71 3.54 -41.76
N PRO A 50 36.53 2.58 -42.70
CA PRO A 50 36.01 2.71 -44.06
C PRO A 50 34.85 1.75 -44.44
N ASP A 51 34.25 2.09 -45.57
CA ASP A 51 33.27 1.30 -46.33
C ASP A 51 33.92 0.08 -47.00
N LEU A 52 33.07 -0.87 -47.39
CA LEU A 52 33.24 -1.99 -48.35
C LEU A 52 33.18 -3.44 -47.81
N ILE A 53 32.01 -4.03 -48.13
CA ILE A 53 31.80 -5.33 -48.82
C ILE A 53 31.67 -6.60 -47.95
N ASN A 54 30.40 -6.98 -47.79
CA ASN A 54 29.76 -8.21 -48.28
C ASN A 54 30.10 -9.59 -47.69
N ASP A 55 29.01 -10.16 -47.17
CA ASP A 55 28.59 -11.56 -47.19
C ASP A 55 29.29 -12.64 -46.37
N GLN A 56 28.43 -13.25 -45.55
CA GLN A 56 28.38 -14.68 -45.24
C GLN A 56 29.53 -15.24 -44.39
N GLU A 57 29.44 -15.02 -43.07
CA GLU A 57 29.68 -16.06 -42.04
C GLU A 57 29.59 -15.45 -40.63
N ARG A 58 28.39 -15.33 -40.06
CA ARG A 58 28.25 -15.31 -38.60
C ARG A 58 27.15 -16.26 -38.16
N ASN A 59 27.62 -17.44 -37.79
CA ASN A 59 27.05 -18.33 -36.78
C ASN A 59 25.92 -17.70 -35.94
N LYS A 60 24.72 -18.23 -36.13
CA LYS A 60 23.82 -18.72 -35.08
C LYS A 60 24.01 -18.07 -33.70
N LEU A 61 23.60 -16.82 -33.55
CA LEU A 61 23.22 -16.27 -32.25
C LEU A 61 21.76 -15.85 -32.35
N ASP A 62 20.95 -16.62 -31.65
CA ASP A 62 19.50 -16.51 -31.56
C ASP A 62 19.09 -15.12 -31.02
N TYR A 63 18.88 -14.17 -31.93
CA TYR A 63 18.39 -12.82 -31.65
C TYR A 63 16.93 -12.80 -31.14
N SER A 64 16.25 -13.95 -31.05
CA SER A 64 14.86 -14.03 -30.55
C SER A 64 14.76 -14.13 -29.02
N LYS A 65 15.87 -14.35 -28.32
CA LYS A 65 15.86 -14.51 -26.87
C LYS A 65 15.75 -13.15 -26.18
N LYS A 66 14.51 -12.78 -25.86
CA LYS A 66 14.16 -11.60 -25.08
C LYS A 66 14.81 -11.69 -23.71
N LEU A 67 15.53 -10.64 -23.34
CA LEU A 67 16.21 -10.56 -22.05
C LEU A 67 15.19 -10.57 -20.91
N PRO A 68 15.43 -11.33 -19.83
CA PRO A 68 14.63 -11.22 -18.63
C PRO A 68 14.94 -9.87 -17.97
N SER A 69 14.04 -8.90 -18.10
CA SER A 69 14.07 -7.73 -17.24
C SER A 69 13.44 -8.11 -15.91
N THR A 70 14.22 -8.02 -14.84
CA THR A 70 13.66 -8.07 -13.49
C THR A 70 12.85 -6.79 -13.30
N PHE A 71 11.55 -6.93 -13.09
CA PHE A 71 10.69 -5.83 -12.73
C PHE A 71 11.19 -5.26 -11.40
N VAL A 72 11.71 -4.04 -11.41
CA VAL A 72 12.02 -3.31 -10.18
C VAL A 72 10.68 -2.76 -9.70
N GLU A 73 10.16 -3.33 -8.61
CA GLU A 73 9.03 -2.71 -7.92
C GLU A 73 9.47 -1.33 -7.46
N GLU A 74 8.81 -0.32 -8.02
CA GLU A 74 8.99 1.07 -7.63
C GLU A 74 8.52 1.17 -6.17
N GLU A 75 9.44 1.39 -5.24
CA GLU A 75 9.13 1.70 -3.85
C GLU A 75 8.14 2.87 -3.86
N ARG A 76 6.86 2.59 -3.58
CA ARG A 76 5.87 3.65 -3.44
C ARG A 76 6.36 4.56 -2.32
N ASN A 77 6.73 5.78 -2.70
CA ASN A 77 6.96 6.92 -1.83
C ASN A 77 5.91 6.88 -0.70
N PRO A 78 6.27 7.20 0.56
CA PRO A 78 5.31 7.18 1.66
C PRO A 78 4.06 7.95 1.22
N SER A 79 2.93 7.24 1.24
CA SER A 79 1.70 7.74 0.63
C SER A 79 1.36 9.08 1.28
N LEU A 80 1.07 10.09 0.46
CA LEU A 80 0.58 11.39 0.94
C LEU A 80 -0.62 11.23 1.90
N ILE A 81 -1.33 10.10 1.78
CA ILE A 81 -2.40 9.63 2.66
C ILE A 81 -1.93 9.51 4.12
N ASN A 82 -0.76 8.91 4.38
CA ASN A 82 -0.28 8.73 5.75
C ASN A 82 0.04 10.09 6.41
N SER A 83 0.53 11.06 5.63
CA SER A 83 0.76 12.43 6.11
C SER A 83 -0.55 13.16 6.41
N ILE A 84 -1.56 13.01 5.54
CA ILE A 84 -2.89 13.61 5.74
C ILE A 84 -3.57 13.00 6.96
N LEU A 85 -3.49 11.68 7.11
CA LEU A 85 -4.08 10.96 8.23
C LEU A 85 -3.49 11.43 9.57
N MET A 86 -2.17 11.63 9.64
CA MET A 86 -1.54 12.17 10.84
C MET A 86 -2.01 13.60 11.15
N MET A 87 -2.16 14.45 10.14
CA MET A 87 -2.71 15.80 10.34
C MET A 87 -4.15 15.78 10.86
N ILE A 88 -5.01 14.90 10.34
CA ILE A 88 -6.38 14.74 10.83
C ILE A 88 -6.38 14.28 12.30
N VAL A 89 -5.52 13.33 12.65
CA VAL A 89 -5.37 12.85 14.03
C VAL A 89 -4.94 13.97 14.96
N LEU A 90 -3.96 14.80 14.57
CA LEU A 90 -3.53 15.95 15.36
C LEU A 90 -4.67 16.96 15.57
N ILE A 91 -5.39 17.30 14.51
CA ILE A 91 -6.55 18.20 14.59
C ILE A 91 -7.59 17.63 15.55
N PHE A 92 -7.88 16.33 15.45
CA PHE A 92 -8.83 15.66 16.34
C PHE A 92 -8.41 15.71 17.81
N ILE A 93 -7.12 15.51 18.10
CA ILE A 93 -6.60 15.62 19.48
C ILE A 93 -6.77 17.05 20.00
N ILE A 94 -6.46 18.06 19.18
CA ILE A 94 -6.58 19.47 19.56
C ILE A 94 -8.05 19.82 19.81
N THR A 95 -8.96 19.47 18.91
CA THR A 95 -10.39 19.77 19.08
C THR A 95 -10.96 19.04 20.29
N PHE A 96 -10.54 17.80 20.54
CA PHE A 96 -10.94 17.05 21.72
C PHE A 96 -10.43 17.69 23.02
N TYR A 97 -9.19 18.16 23.04
CA TYR A 97 -8.63 18.88 24.18
C TYR A 97 -9.41 20.18 24.47
N PHE A 98 -9.68 20.98 23.44
CA PHE A 98 -10.51 22.18 23.58
C PHE A 98 -11.92 21.86 24.05
N PHE A 99 -12.52 20.78 23.53
CA PHE A 99 -13.84 20.34 23.95
C PHE A 99 -13.87 19.94 25.43
N TYR A 100 -12.86 19.19 25.89
CA TYR A 100 -12.70 18.83 27.30
C TYR A 100 -12.47 20.07 28.18
N SER A 101 -11.64 21.02 27.72
CA SER A 101 -11.39 22.28 28.43
C SER A 101 -12.60 23.22 28.43
N TYR A 102 -13.48 23.12 27.43
CA TYR A 102 -14.71 23.90 27.34
C TYR A 102 -15.84 23.31 28.19
N TYR A 103 -15.86 21.99 28.35
CA TYR A 103 -16.83 21.32 29.19
C TYR A 103 -16.59 21.67 30.66
N ASP A 104 -17.56 22.37 31.25
CA ASP A 104 -17.56 22.64 32.69
C ASP A 104 -17.71 21.34 33.49
N ASN A 105 -17.04 21.27 34.63
CA ASN A 105 -17.09 20.14 35.56
C ASN A 105 -18.53 19.82 36.00
N GLY A 106 -19.41 20.83 35.99
CA GLY A 106 -20.85 20.65 36.26
C GLY A 106 -21.52 19.65 35.33
N ILE A 107 -21.20 19.66 34.02
CA ILE A 107 -21.81 18.74 33.05
C ILE A 107 -21.26 17.32 33.24
N LEU A 108 -19.95 17.19 33.51
CA LEU A 108 -19.34 15.88 33.81
C LEU A 108 -19.93 15.26 35.09
N ASN A 109 -20.17 16.08 36.13
CA ASN A 109 -20.83 15.63 37.34
C ASN A 109 -22.29 15.21 37.10
N LEU A 110 -23.02 15.93 36.24
CA LEU A 110 -24.39 15.59 35.85
C LEU A 110 -24.43 14.27 35.08
N ILE A 111 -23.52 14.09 34.12
CA ILE A 111 -23.36 12.84 33.36
C ILE A 111 -23.04 11.69 34.32
N ASN A 112 -22.07 11.88 35.21
CA ASN A 112 -21.69 10.87 36.21
C ASN A 112 -22.87 10.52 37.13
N TYR A 113 -23.66 11.51 37.55
CA TYR A 113 -24.88 11.29 38.31
C TYR A 113 -25.87 10.38 37.55
N TYR A 114 -26.20 10.71 36.31
CA TYR A 114 -27.11 9.89 35.49
C TYR A 114 -26.56 8.47 35.24
N PHE A 115 -25.25 8.34 34.99
CA PHE A 115 -24.62 7.02 34.85
C PHE A 115 -24.73 6.18 36.11
N ASN A 116 -24.49 6.77 37.28
CA ASN A 116 -24.60 6.06 38.56
C ASN A 116 -26.05 5.63 38.83
N GLU A 117 -27.04 6.49 38.55
CA GLU A 117 -28.46 6.13 38.65
C GLU A 117 -28.81 4.94 37.74
N ILE A 118 -28.34 4.94 36.49
CA ILE A 118 -28.53 3.82 35.56
C ILE A 118 -27.88 2.54 36.10
N LEU A 119 -26.66 2.63 36.63
CA LEU A 119 -25.95 1.48 37.21
C LEU A 119 -26.69 0.91 38.42
N ILE A 120 -27.27 1.76 39.28
CA ILE A 120 -28.08 1.34 40.42
C ILE A 120 -29.32 0.57 39.93
N ILE A 121 -30.03 1.10 38.94
CA ILE A 121 -31.22 0.45 38.35
C ILE A 121 -30.85 -0.91 37.77
N LEU A 122 -29.75 -1.00 37.01
CA LEU A 122 -29.27 -2.26 36.43
C LEU A 122 -28.88 -3.28 37.50
N ASN A 123 -28.22 -2.84 38.58
CA ASN A 123 -27.83 -3.72 39.67
C ASN A 123 -29.06 -4.24 40.43
N LYS A 124 -30.09 -3.39 40.63
CA LYS A 124 -31.36 -3.81 41.21
C LYS A 124 -32.04 -4.87 40.32
N PHE A 125 -32.13 -4.61 39.03
CA PHE A 125 -32.70 -5.58 38.08
C PHE A 125 -31.97 -6.92 38.10
N LYS A 126 -30.63 -6.91 38.20
CA LYS A 126 -29.82 -8.12 38.33
C LYS A 126 -30.16 -8.92 39.59
N LEU A 127 -30.36 -8.25 40.73
CA LEU A 127 -30.73 -8.91 41.99
C LEU A 127 -32.11 -9.55 41.89
N ASP A 128 -33.10 -8.81 41.38
CA ASP A 128 -34.47 -9.31 41.19
C ASP A 128 -34.47 -10.55 40.26
N LEU A 129 -33.70 -10.50 39.17
CA LEU A 129 -33.55 -11.63 38.25
C LEU A 129 -32.94 -12.86 38.94
N LEU A 130 -31.92 -12.66 39.79
CA LEU A 130 -31.26 -13.73 40.52
C LEU A 130 -32.20 -14.39 41.54
N GLU A 131 -33.06 -13.59 42.20
CA GLU A 131 -34.09 -14.11 43.10
C GLU A 131 -35.13 -14.93 42.35
N ILE A 132 -35.58 -14.47 41.18
CA ILE A 132 -36.51 -15.21 40.31
C ILE A 132 -35.92 -16.56 39.92
N PHE A 133 -34.65 -16.60 39.49
CA PHE A 133 -33.98 -17.86 39.15
C PHE A 133 -33.86 -18.80 40.34
N ASN A 134 -33.53 -18.28 41.52
CA ASN A 134 -33.44 -19.09 42.74
C ASN A 134 -34.79 -19.70 43.13
N ASN A 135 -35.86 -18.91 43.06
CA ASN A 135 -37.22 -19.38 43.34
C ASN A 135 -37.66 -20.43 42.31
N PHE A 136 -37.36 -20.22 41.03
CA PHE A 136 -37.66 -21.19 39.98
C PHE A 136 -36.90 -22.51 40.19
N SER A 137 -35.62 -22.43 40.53
CA SER A 137 -34.81 -23.62 40.86
C SER A 137 -35.40 -24.42 42.02
N LYS A 138 -35.87 -23.73 43.07
CA LYS A 138 -36.52 -24.36 44.24
C LYS A 138 -37.83 -25.05 43.87
N ILE A 139 -38.67 -24.41 43.05
CA ILE A 139 -39.91 -25.02 42.54
C ILE A 139 -39.58 -26.27 41.72
N LEU A 140 -38.59 -26.18 40.84
CA LEU A 140 -38.21 -27.28 39.95
C LEU A 140 -37.65 -28.47 40.74
N TYR A 141 -36.86 -28.23 41.78
CA TYR A 141 -36.39 -29.24 42.72
C TYR A 141 -37.55 -29.98 43.41
N ASN A 142 -38.53 -29.25 43.94
CA ASN A 142 -39.71 -29.83 44.61
C ASN A 142 -40.62 -30.64 43.68
N ILE A 143 -40.60 -30.37 42.36
CA ILE A 143 -41.38 -31.13 41.38
C ILE A 143 -40.68 -32.43 40.98
N LEU A 144 -39.33 -32.42 40.96
CA LEU A 144 -38.53 -33.55 40.49
C LEU A 144 -38.22 -34.60 41.56
N ASN A 145 -38.33 -34.27 42.84
CA ASN A 145 -37.95 -35.13 43.97
C ASN A 145 -39.05 -35.18 45.03
#